data_AF-A0A2T5HRV8-F1
#
_entry.id   AF-A0A2T5HRV8-F1
#
_cell.length_a   1.000
_cell.length_b   1.000
_cell.length_c   1.000
_cell.angle_alpha   90.00
_cell.angle_beta   90.00
_cell.angle_gamma   90.00
#
_symmetry.space_group_name_H-M   'P 1'
#
loop_
_entity.id
_entity.type
_entity.pdbx_description
1 polymer ?
#
loop_
_entity_poly.entity_id
_entity_poly.type
_entity_poly.pdbx_seq_one_letter_code
_entity_poly.pdbx_strand_id
1 'polypeptide(L)' 'MTKETDYWISEAQTTFRVVKAMVKATEVLGDRELAWTWMHRPARGLNRQKPIDLVLRKDGLDAVLTYLEQIKYGVYV' A
#
# COMPACT_ATOMS: atom_id res chain seq x y z
N MET A 1 19.41 -17.36 -14.08
CA MET A 1 18.74 -16.08 -14.41
C MET A 1 19.80 -15.00 -14.49
N THR A 2 19.70 -14.08 -15.45
CA THR A 2 20.65 -12.97 -15.61
C THR A 2 20.24 -11.82 -14.68
N LYS A 3 21.21 -10.97 -14.26
CA LYS A 3 20.92 -9.83 -13.37
C LYS A 3 19.84 -8.89 -13.92
N GLU A 4 19.70 -8.85 -15.25
CA GLU A 4 18.69 -8.08 -15.96
C GLU A 4 17.27 -8.61 -15.74
N THR A 5 17.06 -9.93 -15.81
CA THR A 5 15.72 -10.52 -15.58
C THR A 5 15.26 -10.31 -14.14
N ASP A 6 16.17 -10.39 -13.17
CA ASP A 6 15.85 -10.22 -11.75
C ASP A 6 15.43 -8.78 -11.42
N TYR A 7 16.06 -7.79 -12.07
CA TYR A 7 15.69 -6.37 -11.94
C TYR A 7 14.26 -6.12 -12.41
N TRP A 8 13.92 -6.51 -13.64
CA TRP A 8 12.59 -6.30 -14.21
C TRP A 8 11.48 -6.98 -13.39
N ILE A 9 11.75 -8.19 -12.88
CA ILE A 9 10.81 -8.89 -11.99
C ILE A 9 10.59 -8.09 -10.69
N SER A 10 11.66 -7.58 -10.08
CA SER A 10 11.56 -6.80 -8.84
C SER A 10 10.81 -5.48 -9.03
N GLU A 11 11.05 -4.78 -10.14
CA GLU A 11 10.40 -3.51 -10.47
C GLU A 11 8.90 -3.70 -10.76
N ALA A 12 8.56 -4.73 -11.52
CA ALA A 12 7.17 -5.10 -11.79
C ALA A 12 6.43 -5.48 -10.49
N GLN A 13 7.07 -6.22 -9.59
CA GLN A 13 6.51 -6.55 -8.26
C GLN A 13 6.29 -5.30 -7.41
N THR A 14 7.21 -4.32 -7.44
CA THR A 14 7.04 -3.04 -6.74
C THR A 14 5.87 -2.25 -7.30
N THR A 15 5.81 -2.09 -8.61
CA THR A 15 4.73 -1.37 -9.30
C THR A 15 3.38 -2.02 -8.98
N PHE A 16 3.28 -3.35 -9.04
CA PHE A 16 2.07 -4.07 -8.71
C PHE A 16 1.60 -3.81 -7.27
N ARG A 17 2.51 -3.85 -6.29
CA ARG A 17 2.18 -3.58 -4.88
C ARG A 17 1.63 -2.17 -4.68
N VAL A 18 2.26 -1.17 -5.30
CA VAL A 18 1.83 0.24 -5.21
C VAL A 18 0.44 0.41 -5.84
N VAL A 19 0.23 -0.10 -7.05
CA VAL A 19 -1.06 0.01 -7.75
C VAL A 19 -2.17 -0.69 -6.97
N LYS A 20 -1.93 -1.91 -6.46
CA LYS A 20 -2.92 -2.67 -5.70
C LYS A 20 -3.35 -1.94 -4.42
N ALA A 21 -2.41 -1.36 -3.68
CA ALA A 21 -2.71 -0.58 -2.49
C ALA A 21 -3.48 0.70 -2.82
N MET A 22 -3.10 1.42 -3.88
CA MET A 22 -3.77 2.65 -4.31
C MET A 22 -5.22 2.40 -4.74
N VAL A 23 -5.47 1.32 -5.51
CA VAL A 23 -6.83 0.90 -5.91
C VAL A 23 -7.66 0.60 -4.66
N LYS A 24 -7.11 -0.17 -3.72
CA LYS A 24 -7.83 -0.51 -2.48
C LYS A 24 -8.12 0.72 -1.62
N ALA A 25 -7.15 1.62 -1.48
CA ALA A 25 -7.33 2.86 -0.74
C ALA A 25 -8.42 3.74 -1.38
N THR A 26 -8.50 3.78 -2.71
CA THR A 26 -9.55 4.51 -3.44
C THR A 26 -10.93 3.91 -3.19
N GLU A 27 -11.04 2.56 -3.18
CA GLU A 27 -12.30 1.86 -2.85
C GLU A 27 -12.77 2.19 -1.43
N VAL A 28 -11.86 2.14 -0.45
CA VAL A 28 -12.21 2.30 0.98
C VAL A 28 -12.46 3.74 1.37
N LEU A 29 -11.67 4.68 0.83
CA LEU A 29 -11.75 6.10 1.18
C LEU A 29 -12.70 6.88 0.27
N GLY A 30 -13.19 6.26 -0.81
CA GLY A 30 -14.22 6.79 -1.69
C GLY A 30 -13.75 7.80 -2.75
N ASP A 31 -12.48 8.23 -2.70
CA ASP A 31 -11.92 9.20 -3.62
C ASP A 31 -10.41 8.99 -3.84
N ARG A 32 -9.94 9.30 -5.06
CA ARG A 32 -8.54 9.11 -5.46
C ARG A 32 -7.59 10.09 -4.78
N GLU A 33 -7.98 11.34 -4.59
CA GLU A 33 -7.16 12.35 -3.91
C GLU A 33 -7.04 12.04 -2.41
N LEU A 34 -8.13 11.55 -1.79
CA LEU A 34 -8.09 11.02 -0.43
C LEU A 34 -7.15 9.83 -0.31
N ALA A 35 -7.22 8.87 -1.23
CA ALA A 35 -6.31 7.74 -1.29
C ALA A 35 -4.85 8.16 -1.46
N TRP A 36 -4.58 9.10 -2.38
CA TRP A 36 -3.24 9.63 -2.60
C TRP A 36 -2.69 10.30 -1.34
N THR A 37 -3.49 11.17 -0.73
CA THR A 37 -3.13 11.89 0.50
C THR A 37 -2.85 10.90 1.64
N TRP A 38 -3.70 9.89 1.80
CA TRP A 38 -3.53 8.86 2.81
C TRP A 38 -2.26 8.04 2.59
N MET A 39 -1.98 7.63 1.35
CA MET A 39 -0.77 6.88 0.99
C MET A 39 0.53 7.61 1.35
N HIS A 40 0.53 8.95 1.34
CA HIS A 40 1.71 9.78 1.58
C HIS A 40 1.80 10.36 2.99
N ARG A 41 0.83 10.07 3.88
CA ARG A 41 0.82 10.56 5.26
C ARG A 41 1.03 9.41 6.27
N PRO A 42 1.67 9.70 7.42
CA PRO A 42 1.72 8.76 8.54
C PRO A 42 0.33 8.26 8.93
N ALA A 43 0.13 6.93 8.89
CA ALA A 43 -1.12 6.30 9.33
C ALA A 43 -0.95 5.73 10.74
N ARG A 44 -1.85 6.07 11.67
CA ARG A 44 -1.73 5.67 13.09
C ARG A 44 -1.69 4.15 13.26
N GLY A 45 -2.62 3.41 12.65
CA GLY A 45 -2.65 1.94 12.71
C GLY A 45 -1.53 1.24 11.92
N LEU A 46 -0.64 1.99 11.27
CA LEU A 46 0.57 1.48 10.61
C LEU A 46 1.85 1.93 11.33
N ASN A 47 1.79 2.05 12.66
CA ASN A 47 2.90 2.54 13.48
C ASN A 47 3.46 3.90 13.02
N ARG A 48 2.56 4.77 12.54
CA ARG A 48 2.89 6.10 11.98
C ARG A 48 3.83 6.07 10.77
N GLN A 49 3.96 4.93 10.10
CA GLN A 49 4.63 4.87 8.80
C GLN A 49 3.69 5.35 7.70
N LYS A 50 4.26 5.85 6.61
CA LYS A 50 3.47 6.16 5.41
C LYS A 50 3.14 4.84 4.70
N PRO A 51 1.90 4.63 4.24
CA PRO A 51 1.55 3.43 3.49
C PRO A 51 2.44 3.21 2.26
N ILE A 52 2.84 4.28 1.55
CA ILE A 52 3.70 4.17 0.37
C ILE A 52 5.08 3.59 0.70
N ASP A 53 5.67 3.95 1.84
CA ASP A 53 6.97 3.44 2.26
C ASP A 53 6.90 1.94 2.61
N LEU A 54 5.76 1.51 3.16
CA LEU A 54 5.51 0.10 3.49
C LEU A 54 5.36 -0.77 2.25
N VAL A 55 4.56 -0.37 1.26
CA VAL A 55 4.31 -1.22 0.07
C VAL A 55 5.54 -1.40 -0.83
N LEU A 56 6.54 -0.53 -0.72
CA LEU A 56 7.84 -0.70 -1.38
C LEU A 56 8.63 -1.88 -0.80
N ARG A 57 8.38 -2.26 0.45
CA ARG A 57 8.98 -3.44 1.10
C ARG A 57 8.21 -4.71 0.78
N LYS A 58 8.91 -5.85 0.76
CA LYS A 58 8.34 -7.15 0.38
C LYS A 58 7.14 -7.57 1.25
N ASP A 59 7.15 -7.17 2.51
CA ASP A 59 6.22 -7.55 3.57
C ASP A 59 5.13 -6.49 3.87
N GLY A 60 5.27 -5.26 3.37
CA GLY A 60 4.41 -4.15 3.81
C GLY A 60 3.06 -4.05 3.11
N LEU A 61 2.86 -4.73 1.97
CA LEU A 61 1.58 -4.69 1.26
C LEU A 61 0.44 -5.27 2.09
N ASP A 62 0.63 -6.44 2.68
CA ASP A 62 -0.45 -7.12 3.41
C ASP A 62 -0.88 -6.32 4.63
N ALA A 63 0.05 -5.71 5.36
CA ALA A 63 -0.25 -4.82 6.48
C ALA A 63 -1.12 -3.62 6.05
N VAL A 64 -0.80 -3.01 4.92
CA VAL A 64 -1.57 -1.88 4.35
C VAL A 64 -2.96 -2.32 3.92
N LEU A 65 -3.09 -3.48 3.27
CA LEU A 65 -4.39 -4.01 2.83
C LEU A 65 -5.27 -4.40 4.03
N THR A 66 -4.71 -5.07 5.03
CA THR A 66 -5.43 -5.42 6.27
C THR A 66 -5.94 -4.18 6.98
N TYR A 67 -5.13 -3.14 7.09
CA TYR A 67 -5.53 -1.90 7.74
C TYR A 67 -6.62 -1.16 6.93
N LEU A 68 -6.59 -1.21 5.59
CA LEU A 68 -7.68 -0.67 4.76
C LEU A 68 -8.99 -1.44 4.92
N GLU A 69 -8.95 -2.78 5.05
CA GLU A 69 -10.14 -3.57 5.39
C GLU A 69 -10.70 -3.20 6.77
N GLN A 70 -9.83 -3.02 7.76
CA GLN A 70 -10.23 -2.55 9.09
C GLN A 70 -10.94 -1.19 9.04
N ILE A 71 -10.42 -0.22 8.26
CA ILE A 71 -11.08 1.06 8.01
C ILE A 71 -12.46 0.85 7.37
N LYS A 72 -12.57 -0.02 6.35
CA LYS A 72 -13.83 -0.31 5.65
C LYS A 72 -14.93 -0.80 6.59
N TYR A 73 -14.57 -1.62 7.57
CA TYR A 73 -15.52 -2.17 8.55
C TYR A 73 -15.63 -1.35 9.84
N GLY A 74 -14.93 -0.21 9.95
CA GLY A 74 -14.94 0.65 11.14
C GLY A 74 -14.25 0.03 12.37
N VAL A 75 -13.43 -1.01 12.17
CA VAL A 75 -12.63 -1.63 13.23
C VAL A 75 -11.34 -0.82 13.37
N TYR A 76 -11.26 0.03 14.38
CA TYR A 76 -10.04 0.78 14.69
C TYR A 76 -9.22 0.02 15.75
N VAL A 77 -7.93 -0.19 15.48
CA VAL A 77 -6.93 -0.69 16.44
C VAL A 77 -5.82 0.33 16.58
#